data_AF-A0A7G3A5Z1-F1
#
_entry.id   AF-A0A7G3A5Z1-F1
#
_cell.length_a   1.000
_cell.length_b   1.000
_cell.length_c   1.000
_cell.angle_alpha   90.00
_cell.angle_beta   90.00
_cell.angle_gamma   90.00
#
_symmetry.space_group_name_H-M   'P 1'
#
loop_
_entity.id
_entity.type
_entity.pdbx_description
1 polymer ?
#
loop_
_entity_poly.entity_id
_entity_poly.type
_entity_poly.pdbx_seq_one_letter_code
_entity_poly.pdbx_strand_id
1 'polypeptide(L)'
;MSILLIAGCSNSFTRVRAAIDQAPDWYDGRRKEIRGEGYPKLAEVQEIPADQLPGKTLPAAAARVDILQAYFDANERAEPPVDVAGQMAALLKRVEAEFAGLPADPDFLTQEEIAQIEAAFNVPRVTEGLKVRRK
;
A
#
# COMPACT_ATOMS: atom_id res chain seq x y z
N MET A 1 -35.08 -39.54 32.28
CA MET A 1 -36.04 -38.64 31.60
C MET A 1 -35.85 -37.26 32.21
N SER A 2 -35.18 -36.38 31.47
CA SER A 2 -34.94 -34.96 31.81
C SER A 2 -36.25 -34.19 31.89
N ILE A 3 -36.23 -33.05 32.61
CA ILE A 3 -37.05 -31.82 32.51
C ILE A 3 -37.05 -31.19 33.93
N LEU A 4 -36.69 -29.94 34.23
CA LEU A 4 -36.30 -28.73 33.50
C LEU A 4 -35.65 -27.79 34.53
N LEU A 5 -34.35 -27.50 34.44
CA LEU A 5 -33.79 -26.28 35.05
C LEU A 5 -34.02 -25.12 34.08
N ILE A 6 -35.26 -24.62 34.03
CA ILE A 6 -35.55 -23.29 33.46
C ILE A 6 -35.64 -22.29 34.63
N ALA A 7 -34.49 -21.98 35.21
CA ALA A 7 -34.23 -20.68 35.80
C ALA A 7 -33.15 -20.05 34.91
N GLY A 8 -33.47 -19.69 33.67
CA GLY A 8 -34.35 -18.57 33.39
C GLY A 8 -33.47 -17.33 33.26
N CYS A 9 -32.97 -17.10 32.05
CA CYS A 9 -32.07 -16.02 31.62
C CYS A 9 -32.67 -14.61 31.73
N SER A 10 -33.58 -14.37 32.69
CA SER A 10 -34.24 -13.08 32.90
C SER A 10 -33.32 -12.04 33.55
N ASN A 11 -32.24 -12.47 34.21
CA ASN A 11 -31.36 -11.58 34.96
C ASN A 11 -30.37 -10.79 34.08
N SER A 12 -30.11 -11.22 32.84
CA SER A 12 -29.20 -10.50 31.94
C SER A 12 -29.86 -9.25 31.36
N PHE A 13 -31.13 -9.34 30.93
CA PHE A 13 -31.85 -8.20 30.36
C PHE A 13 -32.14 -7.11 31.38
N THR A 14 -32.48 -7.45 32.63
CA THR A 14 -32.63 -6.46 33.71
C THR A 14 -31.30 -5.82 34.08
N ARG A 15 -30.20 -6.59 34.13
CA ARG A 15 -28.85 -6.03 34.37
C ARG A 15 -28.39 -5.11 33.25
N VAL A 16 -28.67 -5.44 32.00
CA VAL A 16 -28.37 -4.58 30.84
C VAL A 16 -29.20 -3.30 30.90
N ARG A 17 -30.50 -3.38 31.25
CA ARG A 17 -31.34 -2.18 31.40
C ARG A 17 -30.86 -1.28 32.53
N ALA A 18 -30.57 -1.85 33.71
CA ALA A 18 -30.01 -1.10 34.83
C ALA A 18 -28.65 -0.48 34.51
N ALA A 19 -27.80 -1.17 33.73
CA ALA A 19 -26.51 -0.64 33.29
C ALA A 19 -26.65 0.47 32.23
N ILE A 20 -27.69 0.44 31.40
CA ILE A 20 -28.02 1.53 30.46
C ILE A 20 -28.58 2.74 31.22
N ASP A 21 -29.44 2.51 32.21
CA ASP A 21 -30.05 3.58 33.02
C ASP A 21 -29.02 4.26 33.95
N GLN A 22 -27.92 3.56 34.29
CA GLN A 22 -26.78 4.08 35.05
C GLN A 22 -25.60 4.50 34.15
N ALA A 23 -25.77 4.44 32.82
CA ALA A 23 -24.71 4.79 31.90
C ALA A 23 -24.45 6.31 31.95
N PRO A 24 -23.18 6.75 31.99
CA PRO A 24 -22.88 8.19 31.95
C PRO A 24 -23.22 8.79 30.58
N ASP A 25 -23.43 10.11 30.54
CA ASP A 25 -23.91 10.86 29.36
C ASP A 25 -23.11 10.61 28.06
N TRP A 26 -21.82 10.25 28.18
CA TRP A 26 -20.98 9.90 27.01
C TRP A 26 -21.50 8.68 26.24
N TYR A 27 -22.24 7.77 26.88
CA TYR A 27 -22.81 6.57 26.26
C TYR A 27 -23.89 6.92 25.22
N ASP A 28 -24.72 7.91 25.52
CA ASP A 28 -25.74 8.41 24.59
C ASP A 28 -25.14 9.20 23.44
N GLY A 29 -24.08 9.96 23.68
CA GLY A 29 -23.27 10.60 22.63
C GLY A 29 -22.73 9.56 21.64
N ARG A 30 -22.08 8.51 22.15
CA ARG A 30 -21.52 7.43 21.33
C ARG A 30 -22.59 6.66 20.54
N ARG A 31 -23.81 6.49 21.07
CA ARG A 31 -24.91 5.86 20.32
C ARG A 31 -25.38 6.70 19.13
N LYS A 32 -25.42 8.03 19.26
CA LYS A 32 -25.75 8.94 18.14
C LYS A 32 -24.67 8.90 17.06
N GLU A 33 -23.40 8.90 17.47
CA GLU A 33 -22.26 8.76 16.56
C GLU A 33 -22.30 7.43 15.79
N ILE A 34 -22.51 6.29 16.47
CA ILE A 34 -22.56 4.96 15.82
C ILE A 34 -23.70 4.85 14.81
N ARG A 35 -24.85 5.48 15.09
CA ARG A 35 -26.00 5.49 14.15
C ARG A 35 -25.79 6.42 12.95
N GLY A 36 -24.70 7.17 12.92
CA GLY A 36 -24.44 8.14 11.86
C GLY A 36 -25.37 9.36 11.91
N GLU A 37 -26.05 9.61 13.03
CA GLU A 37 -26.95 10.76 13.20
C GLU A 37 -26.12 12.05 13.23
N GLY A 38 -26.21 12.89 12.18
CA GLY A 38 -25.55 14.19 12.12
C GLY A 38 -24.23 14.25 11.33
N TYR A 39 -23.75 13.12 10.80
CA TYR A 39 -22.64 13.19 9.83
C TYR A 39 -23.16 13.78 8.51
N PRO A 40 -22.41 14.72 7.89
CA PRO A 40 -22.71 15.13 6.53
C PRO A 40 -22.67 13.89 5.64
N LYS A 41 -23.67 13.73 4.78
CA LYS A 41 -23.59 12.73 3.71
C LYS A 41 -22.36 13.09 2.89
N LEU A 42 -21.36 12.21 2.85
CA LEU A 42 -20.25 12.34 1.93
C LEU A 42 -20.88 12.48 0.55
N ALA A 43 -20.59 13.59 -0.15
CA ALA A 43 -21.12 13.84 -1.47
C ALA A 43 -20.94 12.57 -2.32
N GLU A 44 -22.02 12.13 -2.98
CA GLU A 44 -21.99 11.01 -3.89
C GLU A 44 -20.80 11.21 -4.84
N VAL A 45 -19.84 10.27 -4.79
CA VAL A 45 -18.67 10.32 -5.67
C VAL A 45 -19.22 10.35 -7.08
N GLN A 46 -19.09 11.48 -7.75
CA GLN A 46 -19.64 11.66 -9.08
C GLN A 46 -19.01 10.60 -10.01
N GLU A 47 -19.86 9.81 -10.66
CA GLU A 47 -19.40 8.84 -11.65
C GLU A 47 -18.71 9.61 -12.78
N ILE A 48 -17.47 9.22 -13.11
CA ILE A 48 -16.74 9.84 -14.21
C ILE A 48 -17.47 9.46 -15.51
N PRO A 49 -17.96 10.44 -16.28
CA PRO A 49 -18.69 10.13 -17.49
C PRO A 49 -17.78 9.41 -18.49
N ALA A 50 -18.38 8.53 -19.30
CA ALA A 50 -17.65 7.60 -20.16
C ALA A 50 -16.74 8.31 -21.18
N ASP A 51 -16.96 9.61 -21.45
CA ASP A 51 -16.17 10.50 -22.30
C ASP A 51 -14.89 11.04 -21.62
N GLN A 52 -14.78 10.95 -20.28
CA GLN A 52 -13.67 11.44 -19.46
C GLN A 52 -12.89 10.33 -18.73
N LEU A 53 -13.19 9.06 -19.02
CA LEU A 53 -12.46 7.93 -18.46
C LEU A 53 -10.94 8.05 -18.75
N PRO A 54 -10.08 7.88 -17.73
CA PRO A 54 -8.64 7.83 -17.91
C PRO A 54 -8.24 6.79 -18.96
N GLY A 55 -7.27 7.13 -19.82
CA GLY A 55 -6.73 6.22 -20.82
C GLY A 55 -7.26 6.37 -22.26
N LYS A 56 -8.22 7.28 -22.49
CA LYS A 56 -8.73 7.57 -23.86
C LYS A 56 -7.69 8.07 -24.84
N THR A 57 -6.65 8.73 -24.34
CA THR A 57 -5.55 9.23 -25.14
C THR A 57 -4.46 8.18 -25.37
N LEU A 58 -4.56 6.99 -24.77
CA LEU A 58 -3.55 5.93 -24.92
C LEU A 58 -3.34 5.48 -26.38
N PRO A 59 -4.39 5.31 -27.22
CA PRO A 59 -4.18 4.97 -28.62
C PRO A 59 -3.46 6.08 -29.40
N ALA A 60 -3.78 7.35 -29.12
CA ALA A 60 -3.07 8.48 -29.71
C ALA A 60 -1.62 8.60 -29.19
N ALA A 61 -1.38 8.23 -27.93
CA ALA A 61 -0.06 8.17 -27.35
C ALA A 61 0.78 7.04 -27.95
N ALA A 62 0.20 5.90 -28.33
CA ALA A 62 0.91 4.80 -28.97
C ALA A 62 1.56 5.24 -30.30
N ALA A 63 0.82 5.93 -31.17
CA ALA A 63 1.37 6.49 -32.40
C ALA A 63 2.49 7.52 -32.13
N ARG A 64 2.43 8.22 -31.00
CA ARG A 64 3.48 9.15 -30.56
C ARG A 64 4.73 8.42 -30.05
N VAL A 65 4.57 7.24 -29.44
CA VAL A 65 5.69 6.41 -28.97
C VAL A 65 6.55 5.97 -30.15
N ASP A 66 5.97 5.50 -31.25
CA ASP A 66 6.74 5.07 -32.43
C ASP A 66 7.57 6.22 -33.03
N ILE A 67 7.00 7.42 -33.08
CA ILE A 67 7.71 8.63 -33.54
C ILE A 67 8.86 9.00 -32.59
N LEU A 68 8.63 8.91 -31.28
CA LEU A 68 9.65 9.20 -30.28
C LEU A 68 10.76 8.14 -30.27
N GLN A 69 10.42 6.88 -30.51
CA GLN A 69 11.37 5.79 -30.63
C GLN A 69 12.25 6.00 -31.86
N ALA A 70 11.67 6.30 -33.02
CA ALA A 70 12.43 6.62 -34.22
C ALA A 70 13.35 7.84 -34.03
N TYR A 71 12.89 8.86 -33.30
CA TYR A 71 13.73 10.02 -32.95
C TYR A 71 14.88 9.65 -32.00
N PHE A 72 14.63 8.75 -31.04
CA PHE A 72 15.64 8.24 -30.13
C PHE A 72 16.68 7.42 -30.89
N ASP A 73 16.26 6.47 -31.71
CA ASP A 73 17.15 5.57 -32.46
C ASP A 73 18.03 6.30 -33.48
N ALA A 74 17.54 7.42 -34.03
CA ALA A 74 18.31 8.27 -34.95
C ALA A 74 19.27 9.25 -34.24
N ASN A 75 19.27 9.30 -32.91
CA ASN A 75 20.08 10.25 -32.16
C ASN A 75 21.47 9.68 -31.89
N GLU A 76 22.52 10.41 -32.27
CA GLU A 76 23.92 10.03 -32.00
C GLU A 76 24.20 9.81 -30.50
N ARG A 77 23.47 10.48 -29.60
CA ARG A 77 23.60 10.28 -28.14
C ARG A 77 22.92 9.02 -27.63
N ALA A 78 22.05 8.40 -28.42
CA ALA A 78 21.39 7.15 -28.08
C ALA A 78 22.18 5.92 -28.54
N GLU A 79 23.30 6.12 -29.25
CA GLU A 79 24.19 5.04 -29.63
C GLU A 79 24.71 4.34 -28.35
N PRO A 80 24.42 3.04 -28.16
CA PRO A 80 24.92 2.32 -27.02
C PRO A 80 26.45 2.25 -27.09
N PRO A 81 27.16 2.29 -25.96
CA PRO A 81 28.61 2.15 -25.97
C PRO A 81 29.01 0.85 -26.67
N VAL A 82 29.99 0.93 -27.59
CA VAL A 82 30.46 -0.21 -28.39
C VAL A 82 30.95 -1.38 -27.51
N ASP A 83 31.41 -1.09 -26.29
CA ASP A 83 31.93 -2.07 -25.34
C ASP A 83 31.28 -1.93 -23.95
N VAL A 84 29.96 -2.14 -23.87
CA VAL A 84 29.25 -2.13 -22.57
C VAL A 84 29.87 -3.15 -21.60
N ALA A 85 30.24 -4.33 -22.08
CA ALA A 85 30.76 -5.41 -21.25
C ALA A 85 32.13 -5.07 -20.64
N GLY A 86 33.08 -4.57 -21.44
CA GLY A 86 34.39 -4.14 -20.96
C GLY A 86 34.32 -2.90 -20.08
N GLN A 87 33.42 -1.95 -20.37
CA GLN A 87 33.16 -0.80 -19.49
C GLN A 87 32.61 -1.23 -18.13
N MET A 88 31.69 -2.21 -18.11
CA MET A 88 31.16 -2.76 -16.87
C MET A 88 32.23 -3.51 -16.07
N ALA A 89 33.07 -4.30 -16.74
CA ALA A 89 34.19 -4.99 -16.10
C ALA A 89 35.23 -4.00 -15.52
N ALA A 90 35.50 -2.90 -16.23
CA ALA A 90 36.39 -1.84 -15.75
C ALA A 90 35.80 -1.07 -14.56
N LEU A 91 34.49 -0.81 -14.58
CA LEU A 91 33.78 -0.22 -13.44
C LEU A 91 33.85 -1.13 -12.22
N LEU A 92 33.56 -2.42 -12.39
CA LEU A 92 33.58 -3.40 -11.32
C LEU A 92 34.97 -3.48 -10.67
N LYS A 93 36.04 -3.55 -11.47
CA LYS A 93 37.42 -3.50 -10.96
C LYS A 93 37.74 -2.22 -10.20
N ARG A 94 37.23 -1.06 -10.64
CA ARG A 94 37.43 0.22 -9.96
C ARG A 94 36.75 0.23 -8.60
N VAL A 95 35.50 -0.22 -8.54
CA VAL A 95 34.76 -0.36 -7.29
C VAL A 95 35.47 -1.34 -6.36
N GLU A 96 35.86 -2.53 -6.83
CA GLU A 96 36.61 -3.48 -6.01
C GLU A 96 37.91 -2.88 -5.45
N ALA A 97 38.64 -2.09 -6.25
CA ALA A 97 39.85 -1.41 -5.80
C ALA A 97 39.59 -0.29 -4.79
N GLU A 98 38.51 0.49 -4.95
CA GLU A 98 38.12 1.54 -4.00
C GLU A 98 37.71 0.98 -2.63
N PHE A 99 37.15 -0.22 -2.62
CA PHE A 99 36.76 -0.93 -1.40
C PHE A 99 37.85 -1.91 -0.91
N ALA A 100 38.98 -1.99 -1.60
CA ALA A 100 40.10 -2.85 -1.20
C ALA A 100 40.68 -2.38 0.14
N GLY A 101 40.68 -3.28 1.13
CA GLY A 101 41.16 -2.99 2.49
C GLY A 101 40.05 -2.66 3.49
N LEU A 102 38.80 -2.54 3.04
CA LEU A 102 37.65 -2.63 3.94
C LEU A 102 37.43 -4.10 4.31
N PRO A 103 37.08 -4.40 5.57
CA PRO A 103 36.73 -5.76 5.95
C PRO A 103 35.51 -6.22 5.13
N ALA A 104 35.58 -7.46 4.63
CA ALA A 104 34.50 -8.06 3.84
C ALA A 104 33.18 -8.16 4.62
N ASP A 105 33.29 -8.19 5.95
CA ASP A 105 32.19 -8.12 6.89
C ASP A 105 32.47 -6.97 7.87
N PRO A 106 32.01 -5.75 7.57
CA PRO A 106 32.34 -4.61 8.40
C PRO A 106 31.43 -4.66 9.65
N ASP A 107 32.04 -4.61 10.84
CA ASP A 107 31.38 -4.73 12.17
C ASP A 107 30.64 -3.43 12.59
N PHE A 108 30.21 -2.63 11.60
CA PHE A 108 29.53 -1.34 11.80
C PHE A 108 28.03 -1.50 11.98
N LEU A 109 27.47 -2.64 11.58
CA LEU A 109 26.07 -3.00 11.81
C LEU A 109 26.02 -4.42 12.35
N THR A 110 25.35 -4.57 13.47
CA THR A 110 24.93 -5.87 13.99
C THR A 110 23.87 -6.50 13.09
N GLN A 111 23.72 -7.82 13.17
CA GLN A 111 22.70 -8.52 12.39
C GLN A 111 21.28 -8.04 12.75
N GLU A 112 21.06 -7.61 13.99
CA GLU A 112 19.83 -6.94 14.41
C GLU A 112 19.60 -5.61 13.67
N GLU A 113 20.64 -4.77 13.51
CA GLU A 113 20.52 -3.50 12.77
C GLU A 113 20.26 -3.72 11.27
N ILE A 114 20.91 -4.73 10.67
CA ILE A 114 20.66 -5.13 9.28
C ILE A 114 19.20 -5.56 9.12
N ALA A 115 18.69 -6.41 10.00
CA ALA A 115 17.30 -6.87 9.96
C ALA A 115 16.28 -5.72 10.12
N GLN A 116 16.60 -4.71 10.95
CA GLN A 116 15.76 -3.51 11.12
C GLN A 116 15.73 -2.66 9.85
N ILE A 117 16.87 -2.48 9.19
CA ILE A 117 16.96 -1.76 7.91
C ILE A 117 16.16 -2.51 6.84
N GLU A 118 16.38 -3.81 6.68
CA GLU A 118 15.63 -4.64 5.72
C GLU A 118 14.11 -4.57 5.96
N ALA A 119 13.67 -4.64 7.21
CA ALA A 119 12.27 -4.51 7.57
C ALA A 119 11.68 -3.13 7.23
N ALA A 120 12.46 -2.04 7.38
CA ALA A 120 12.04 -0.69 7.03
C ALA A 120 11.86 -0.51 5.50
N PHE A 121 12.65 -1.21 4.69
CA PHE A 121 12.54 -1.19 3.24
C PHE A 121 11.55 -2.22 2.67
N ASN A 122 11.15 -3.22 3.48
CA ASN A 122 10.11 -4.19 3.12
C ASN A 122 8.70 -3.59 3.31
N VAL A 123 8.42 -2.52 2.58
CA VAL A 123 7.09 -1.90 2.55
C VAL A 123 6.18 -2.73 1.64
N PRO A 124 4.93 -3.05 2.05
CA PRO A 124 3.97 -3.72 1.19
C PRO A 124 3.87 -2.99 -0.15
N ARG A 125 4.11 -3.69 -1.26
CA ARG A 125 3.91 -3.11 -2.58
C ARG A 125 2.45 -2.67 -2.66
N VAL A 126 2.23 -1.40 -3.03
CA VAL A 126 0.90 -0.76 -3.15
C VAL A 126 -0.10 -1.58 -3.98
N THR A 127 0.39 -2.51 -4.80
CA THR A 127 -0.39 -3.40 -5.66
C THR A 127 -0.97 -4.64 -4.96
N GLU A 128 -0.55 -5.02 -3.75
CA GLU A 128 -1.04 -6.26 -3.11
C GLU A 128 -2.43 -6.13 -2.46
N GLY A 129 -2.90 -4.91 -2.21
CA GLY A 129 -4.24 -4.63 -1.68
C GLY A 129 -5.35 -4.53 -2.74
N LEU A 130 -4.99 -4.43 -4.01
CA LEU A 130 -5.92 -4.35 -5.14
C LEU A 130 -6.23 -5.75 -5.71
N LYS A 131 -6.56 -6.70 -4.83
CA LYS A 131 -7.27 -7.91 -5.26
C LYS A 131 -8.69 -7.49 -5.64
N VAL A 132 -8.82 -7.16 -6.92
CA VAL A 132 -10.04 -7.03 -7.70
C VAL A 132 -11.15 -7.92 -7.12
N ARG A 133 -12.08 -7.33 -6.36
CA ARG A 133 -13.42 -7.91 -6.19
C ARG A 133 -14.15 -7.71 -7.51
N ARG A 134 -14.00 -8.66 -8.44
CA ARG A 134 -14.98 -8.83 -9.51
C ARG A 134 -16.28 -9.32 -8.86
N LYS A 135 -17.31 -8.47 -8.89
CA LYS A 135 -18.70 -8.93 -8.86
C LYS A 135 -19.03 -9.50 -10.24
#